data_AF-A0A428TX19-F1
#
_entry.id   AF-A0A428TX19-F1
#
_cell.length_a   1.000
_cell.length_b   1.000
_cell.length_c   1.000
_cell.angle_alpha   90.00
_cell.angle_beta   90.00
_cell.angle_gamma   90.00
#
_symmetry.space_group_name_H-M   'P 1'
#
loop_
_entity.id
_entity.type
_entity.pdbx_description
1 polymer ?
#
loop_
_entity_poly.entity_id
_entity_poly.type
_entity_poly.pdbx_seq_one_letter_code
_entity_poly.pdbx_strand_id
1 'polypeptide(L)'
;MGSTTNIVPRACRNCRIRKIRCSREIPCANCITSKITCQESTKDATRRSTTARSVPEKKQALLATDITEFRSLAGIGSPQVVDKISGLRKLLERKASDGDASQPREWKPSSSIALQENLPPADFVIRLLRAAQGKLLSLFPTYMKQVEDLCRRVYFPVQAVTIGELTLLSAMLAVILCVFQSFPRPEFSDQEITKYYAACKENRLTGIETYEVNMIPSFEHCLVLYIAASLPFLPDRVQRGYIEATID
;
A
#
# COMPACT_ATOMS: atom_id res chain seq x y z
N MET A 1 -2.46 55.72 20.69
CA MET A 1 -3.17 54.68 21.48
C MET A 1 -2.92 53.34 20.80
N GLY A 2 -1.94 52.59 21.29
CA GLY A 2 -1.44 51.36 20.64
C GLY A 2 -2.28 50.15 21.01
N SER A 3 -2.76 49.43 19.99
CA SER A 3 -3.56 48.21 20.11
C SER A 3 -2.82 47.10 20.86
N THR A 4 -3.31 46.72 22.04
CA THR A 4 -2.88 45.54 22.78
C THR A 4 -3.41 44.28 22.08
N THR A 5 -2.57 43.64 21.28
CA THR A 5 -2.86 42.31 20.75
C THR A 5 -2.82 41.31 21.91
N ASN A 6 -3.99 40.76 22.27
CA ASN A 6 -4.12 39.64 23.21
C ASN A 6 -3.51 38.38 22.61
N ILE A 7 -2.19 38.28 22.65
CA ILE A 7 -1.45 37.07 22.25
C ILE A 7 -1.44 36.16 23.46
N VAL A 8 -2.36 35.18 23.50
CA VAL A 8 -2.31 34.11 24.50
C VAL A 8 -0.98 33.36 24.34
N PRO A 9 -0.11 33.35 25.37
CA PRO A 9 1.19 32.70 25.25
C PRO A 9 1.05 31.19 24.98
N ARG A 10 1.92 30.65 24.13
CA ARG A 10 1.94 29.21 23.84
C ARG A 10 2.49 28.44 25.05
N ALA A 11 2.07 27.18 25.19
CA ALA A 11 2.64 26.27 26.18
C ALA A 11 4.11 25.96 25.85
N CYS A 12 4.97 25.84 26.86
CA CYS A 12 6.38 25.52 26.69
C CYS A 12 6.60 24.13 26.05
N ARG A 13 7.79 23.90 25.48
CA ARG A 13 8.12 22.66 24.75
C ARG A 13 7.93 21.41 25.60
N ASN A 14 8.38 21.43 26.86
CA ASN A 14 8.28 20.29 27.77
C ASN A 14 6.84 19.94 28.14
N CYS A 15 6.01 20.94 28.47
CA CYS A 15 4.58 20.71 28.78
C CYS A 15 3.82 20.20 27.54
N ARG A 16 4.17 20.69 26.35
CA ARG A 16 3.57 20.23 25.09
C ARG A 16 3.91 18.77 24.77
N ILE A 17 5.18 18.38 24.91
CA ILE A 17 5.63 16.99 24.69
C ILE A 17 5.00 16.04 25.72
N ARG A 18 4.93 16.47 26.99
CA ARG A 18 4.33 15.69 28.08
C ARG A 18 2.80 15.75 28.14
N LYS A 19 2.15 16.51 27.24
CA LYS A 19 0.69 16.74 27.19
C LYS A 19 0.08 17.16 28.54
N ILE A 20 0.79 18.00 29.30
CA ILE A 20 0.33 18.53 30.61
C ILE A 20 0.05 20.04 30.52
N ARG A 21 -0.83 20.54 31.40
CA ARG A 21 -1.22 21.95 31.42
C ARG A 21 -0.01 22.84 31.74
N CYS A 22 0.17 23.92 30.99
CA CYS A 22 1.29 24.87 31.18
C CYS A 22 0.78 26.15 31.86
N SER A 23 1.48 26.63 32.89
CA SER A 23 1.20 27.93 33.52
C SER A 23 1.60 29.12 32.65
N ARG A 24 2.33 28.88 31.54
CA ARG A 24 2.74 29.87 30.52
C ARG A 24 3.67 30.99 31.02
N GLU A 25 4.04 30.96 32.28
CA GLU A 25 5.18 31.70 32.85
C GLU A 25 6.48 30.99 32.47
N ILE A 26 7.58 31.74 32.36
CA ILE A 26 8.91 31.18 32.06
C ILE A 26 9.83 31.52 33.24
N PRO A 27 10.31 30.52 34.00
CA PRO A 27 10.01 29.09 33.90
C PRO A 27 8.60 28.72 34.42
N CYS A 28 7.93 27.72 33.81
CA CYS A 28 6.57 27.35 34.21
C CYS A 28 6.56 26.41 35.44
N ALA A 29 5.47 26.41 36.21
CA ALA A 29 5.34 25.66 37.47
C ALA A 29 5.70 24.17 37.31
N ASN A 30 5.23 23.52 36.25
CA ASN A 30 5.53 22.12 35.98
C ASN A 30 7.01 21.85 35.65
N CYS A 31 7.70 22.78 34.99
CA CYS A 31 9.14 22.68 34.76
C CYS A 31 9.94 22.87 36.06
N ILE A 32 9.49 23.78 36.93
CA ILE A 32 10.08 24.00 38.26
C ILE A 32 9.95 22.74 39.12
N THR A 33 8.73 22.20 39.26
CA THR A 33 8.48 20.97 40.04
C THR A 33 9.25 19.78 39.48
N SER A 34 9.37 19.70 38.15
CA SER A 34 10.12 18.62 37.48
C SER A 34 11.64 18.82 37.51
N LYS A 35 12.15 19.95 38.02
CA LYS A 35 13.58 20.34 37.99
C LYS A 35 14.20 20.23 36.58
N ILE A 36 13.48 20.67 35.56
CA ILE A 36 13.95 20.68 34.16
C ILE A 36 13.94 22.11 33.59
N THR A 37 14.88 22.39 32.68
CA THR A 37 14.97 23.69 32.01
C THR A 37 13.73 23.97 31.17
N CYS A 38 13.05 25.09 31.45
CA CYS A 38 11.87 25.50 30.70
C CYS A 38 12.27 26.10 29.34
N GLN A 39 12.03 25.37 28.26
CA GLN A 39 12.26 25.85 26.89
C GLN A 39 10.99 26.50 26.33
N GLU A 40 11.10 27.80 26.00
CA GLU A 40 10.07 28.52 25.25
C GLU A 40 9.79 27.81 23.93
N SER A 41 8.53 27.81 23.50
CA SER A 41 8.19 27.41 22.14
C SER A 41 8.54 28.54 21.19
N THR A 42 9.83 28.77 20.95
CA THR A 42 10.25 29.68 19.88
C THR A 42 9.66 29.16 18.57
N LYS A 43 9.17 30.08 17.75
CA LYS A 43 8.76 29.74 16.38
C LYS A 43 10.03 29.22 15.70
N ASP A 44 10.08 27.93 15.38
CA ASP A 44 10.99 27.43 14.35
C ASP A 44 10.64 28.17 13.06
N ALA A 45 11.32 29.28 12.83
CA ALA A 45 11.28 30.06 11.60
C ALA A 45 12.13 29.38 10.51
N THR A 46 11.99 28.06 10.41
CA THR A 46 12.50 27.28 9.29
C THR A 46 11.33 26.48 8.72
N ARG A 47 10.63 27.15 7.79
CA ARG A 47 9.67 26.63 6.81
C ARG A 47 8.58 25.67 7.34
N ARG A 48 7.50 26.25 7.86
CA ARG A 48 6.13 25.74 7.60
C ARG A 48 5.19 26.89 7.28
N SER A 49 5.17 27.25 6.01
CA SER A 49 4.07 28.01 5.41
C SER A 49 3.03 27.00 4.93
N THR A 50 2.13 26.55 5.80
CA THR A 50 0.86 25.96 5.38
C THR A 50 -0.10 27.10 5.10
N THR A 51 0.02 27.68 3.91
CA THR A 51 -1.11 28.27 3.19
C THR A 51 -1.38 27.35 2.01
N ALA A 52 -2.61 26.85 1.94
CA ALA A 52 -3.12 26.05 0.84
C ALA A 52 -2.73 26.68 -0.49
N ARG A 53 -1.76 26.08 -1.15
CA ARG A 53 -1.44 26.32 -2.55
C ARG A 53 -1.18 24.95 -3.12
N SER A 54 -2.07 24.49 -3.97
CA SER A 54 -1.91 23.32 -4.82
C SER A 54 -0.52 23.36 -5.47
N VAL A 55 0.41 22.55 -4.97
CA VAL A 55 1.70 22.35 -5.61
C VAL A 55 1.51 21.23 -6.62
N PRO A 56 1.83 21.43 -7.91
CA PRO A 56 1.81 20.35 -8.88
C PRO A 56 2.88 19.32 -8.51
N GLU A 57 2.49 18.05 -8.36
CA GLU A 57 3.30 16.91 -7.89
C GLU A 57 4.60 16.65 -8.69
N LYS A 58 4.77 17.30 -9.85
CA LYS A 58 5.93 17.13 -10.74
C LYS A 58 7.29 17.51 -10.13
N LYS A 59 7.37 18.24 -9.01
CA LYS A 59 8.67 18.67 -8.43
C LYS A 59 9.23 17.76 -7.35
N GLN A 60 8.45 16.85 -6.75
CA GLN A 60 8.97 15.95 -5.72
C GLN A 60 9.63 14.70 -6.31
N ALA A 61 9.26 14.28 -7.52
CA ALA A 61 9.93 13.20 -8.24
C ALA A 61 11.31 13.60 -8.79
N LEU A 62 11.51 14.87 -9.17
CA LEU A 62 12.76 15.35 -9.75
C LEU A 62 13.93 15.45 -8.75
N LEU A 63 13.68 15.38 -7.44
CA LEU A 63 14.73 15.43 -6.42
C LEU A 63 15.16 14.04 -5.92
N ALA A 64 14.47 12.97 -6.31
CA ALA A 64 14.91 11.60 -6.03
C ALA A 64 15.90 11.07 -7.08
N THR A 65 15.99 11.72 -8.25
CA THR A 65 16.85 11.30 -9.36
C THR A 65 18.28 11.80 -9.25
N ASP A 66 18.54 12.84 -8.44
CA ASP A 66 19.89 13.35 -8.20
C ASP A 66 20.50 12.66 -6.97
N ILE A 67 20.79 11.36 -7.10
CA ILE A 67 21.75 10.70 -6.20
C ILE A 67 23.15 11.02 -6.71
N THR A 68 23.57 12.28 -6.55
CA THR A 68 24.94 12.73 -6.81
C THR A 68 25.95 11.97 -5.96
N GLU A 69 25.51 11.36 -4.85
CA GLU A 69 26.32 10.56 -3.94
C GLU A 69 26.80 9.22 -4.53
N PHE A 70 26.06 8.60 -5.47
CA PHE A 70 26.53 7.37 -6.15
C PHE A 70 27.59 7.66 -7.22
N ARG A 71 27.60 8.86 -7.79
CA ARG A 71 28.58 9.26 -8.81
C ARG A 71 29.98 9.40 -8.22
N SER A 72 30.07 9.77 -6.94
CA SER A 72 31.34 9.89 -6.21
C SER A 72 31.94 8.54 -5.78
N LEU A 73 31.13 7.47 -5.72
CA LEU A 73 31.62 6.10 -5.45
C LEU A 73 32.20 5.41 -6.69
N ALA A 74 31.97 5.95 -7.90
CA ALA A 74 32.67 5.50 -9.11
C ALA A 74 34.18 5.79 -9.09
N GLY A 75 34.64 6.62 -8.13
CA GLY A 75 36.06 6.82 -7.85
C GLY A 75 36.73 5.68 -7.08
N ILE A 76 35.95 4.74 -6.51
CA ILE A 76 36.47 3.56 -5.83
C ILE A 76 36.32 2.37 -6.78
N GLY A 77 37.28 2.21 -7.69
CA GLY A 77 37.32 1.20 -8.75
C GLY A 77 37.46 -0.24 -8.25
N SER A 78 36.53 -0.73 -7.44
CA SER A 78 36.40 -2.16 -7.17
C SER A 78 35.64 -2.81 -8.33
N PRO A 79 36.25 -3.73 -9.10
CA PRO A 79 35.63 -4.36 -10.27
C PRO A 79 34.31 -5.08 -9.92
N GLN A 80 34.17 -5.55 -8.67
CA GLN A 80 32.96 -6.20 -8.19
C GLN A 80 31.74 -5.26 -8.06
N VAL A 81 31.97 -3.97 -7.83
CA VAL A 81 30.90 -2.97 -7.71
C VAL A 81 30.40 -2.58 -9.10
N VAL A 82 31.31 -2.45 -10.07
CA VAL A 82 30.97 -2.15 -11.47
C VAL A 82 30.15 -3.29 -12.09
N ASP A 83 30.49 -4.54 -11.80
CA ASP A 83 29.72 -5.72 -12.26
C ASP A 83 28.33 -5.81 -11.65
N LYS A 84 28.19 -5.46 -10.36
CA LYS A 84 26.86 -5.40 -9.72
C LYS A 84 26.00 -4.28 -10.29
N ILE A 85 26.60 -3.11 -10.55
CA ILE A 85 25.91 -1.97 -11.17
C ILE A 85 25.50 -2.29 -12.61
N SER A 86 26.36 -2.98 -13.38
CA SER A 86 26.04 -3.39 -14.76
C SER A 86 24.91 -4.43 -14.78
N GLY A 87 24.88 -5.34 -13.82
CA GLY A 87 23.77 -6.27 -13.60
C GLY A 87 22.45 -5.56 -13.29
N LEU A 88 22.46 -4.59 -12.37
CA LEU A 88 21.27 -3.78 -12.02
C LEU A 88 20.79 -2.96 -13.22
N ARG A 89 21.72 -2.39 -14.00
CA ARG A 89 21.40 -1.64 -15.21
C ARG A 89 20.72 -2.53 -16.26
N LYS A 90 21.20 -3.76 -16.45
CA LYS A 90 20.56 -4.75 -17.35
C LYS A 90 19.14 -5.10 -16.92
N LEU A 91 18.86 -5.19 -15.62
CA LEU A 91 17.52 -5.46 -15.09
C LEU A 91 16.57 -4.25 -15.31
N LEU A 92 17.07 -3.03 -15.14
CA LEU A 92 16.31 -1.81 -15.44
C LEU A 92 16.01 -1.67 -16.93
N GLU A 93 16.99 -1.93 -17.80
CA GLU A 93 16.84 -1.87 -19.26
C GLU A 93 15.87 -2.95 -19.77
N ARG A 94 15.91 -4.17 -19.21
CA ARG A 94 14.93 -5.23 -19.50
C ARG A 94 13.49 -4.80 -19.16
N LYS A 95 13.31 -4.08 -18.05
CA LYS A 95 12.00 -3.55 -17.62
C LYS A 95 11.51 -2.41 -18.53
N ALA A 96 12.42 -1.68 -19.17
CA ALA A 96 12.09 -0.63 -20.13
C ALA A 96 11.76 -1.18 -21.53
N SER A 97 12.36 -2.30 -21.94
CA SER A 97 12.08 -2.94 -23.24
C SER A 97 10.78 -3.77 -23.26
N ASP A 98 10.30 -4.22 -22.10
CA ASP A 98 9.08 -5.03 -21.96
C ASP A 98 7.82 -4.16 -21.91
N GLY A 99 7.66 -3.22 -22.86
CA GLY A 99 6.41 -2.50 -23.17
C GLY A 99 5.71 -1.69 -22.06
N ASP A 100 6.10 -1.81 -20.80
CA ASP A 100 5.56 -1.07 -19.65
C ASP A 100 6.40 0.21 -19.49
N ALA A 101 6.51 0.96 -20.57
CA ALA A 101 6.65 2.39 -20.45
C ALA A 101 5.38 2.85 -19.75
N SER A 102 5.43 2.91 -18.41
CA SER A 102 4.37 3.48 -17.62
C SER A 102 4.14 4.89 -18.17
N GLN A 103 3.12 5.02 -19.03
CA GLN A 103 2.45 6.29 -19.19
C GLN A 103 2.20 6.78 -17.76
N PRO A 104 2.45 8.06 -17.44
CA PRO A 104 2.05 8.59 -16.16
C PRO A 104 0.58 8.21 -16.01
N ARG A 105 0.27 7.23 -15.15
CA ARG A 105 -1.11 6.87 -14.88
C ARG A 105 -1.70 8.16 -14.37
N GLU A 106 -2.59 8.74 -15.16
CA GLU A 106 -3.35 9.88 -14.73
C GLU A 106 -4.00 9.45 -13.43
N TRP A 107 -3.58 10.06 -12.31
CA TRP A 107 -4.07 9.70 -11.00
C TRP A 107 -5.55 10.03 -10.97
N LYS A 108 -6.37 9.04 -11.27
CA LYS A 108 -7.80 9.10 -11.09
C LYS A 108 -8.05 8.87 -9.61
N PRO A 109 -8.82 9.72 -8.93
CA PRO A 109 -9.21 9.41 -7.55
C PRO A 109 -9.93 8.06 -7.55
N SER A 110 -9.26 7.04 -7.00
CA SER A 110 -9.83 5.71 -6.84
C SER A 110 -11.03 5.82 -5.90
N SER A 111 -12.24 5.74 -6.45
CA SER A 111 -13.47 5.69 -5.67
C SER A 111 -13.83 4.24 -5.38
N SER A 112 -14.44 4.00 -4.23
CA SER A 112 -15.01 2.69 -3.88
C SER A 112 -16.02 2.23 -4.94
N ILE A 113 -16.77 3.16 -5.53
CA ILE A 113 -17.76 2.90 -6.58
C ILE A 113 -17.11 2.30 -7.83
N ALA A 114 -16.03 2.91 -8.33
CA ALA A 114 -15.35 2.42 -9.54
C ALA A 114 -14.72 1.03 -9.33
N LEU A 115 -14.18 0.76 -8.14
CA LEU A 115 -13.67 -0.57 -7.79
C LEU A 115 -14.80 -1.61 -7.72
N GLN A 116 -15.94 -1.22 -7.16
CA GLN A 116 -17.09 -2.10 -6.99
C GLN A 116 -17.76 -2.46 -8.33
N GLU A 117 -17.80 -1.53 -9.29
CA GLU A 117 -18.31 -1.79 -10.66
C GLU A 117 -17.47 -2.83 -11.42
N ASN A 118 -16.16 -2.88 -11.15
CA ASN A 118 -15.24 -3.80 -11.81
C ASN A 118 -15.16 -5.19 -11.15
N LEU A 119 -15.98 -5.46 -10.14
CA LEU A 119 -15.98 -6.77 -9.47
C LEU A 119 -16.61 -7.86 -10.36
N PRO A 120 -16.13 -9.11 -10.25
CA PRO A 120 -16.81 -10.25 -10.88
C PRO A 120 -18.26 -10.39 -10.38
N PRO A 121 -19.19 -10.90 -11.21
CA PRO A 121 -20.55 -11.18 -10.77
C PRO A 121 -20.61 -12.14 -9.56
N ALA A 122 -21.57 -11.93 -8.67
CA ALA A 122 -21.70 -12.74 -7.47
C ALA A 122 -21.96 -14.23 -7.78
N ASP A 123 -22.70 -14.55 -8.85
CA ASP A 123 -22.92 -15.93 -9.28
C ASP A 123 -21.61 -16.63 -9.68
N PHE A 124 -20.73 -15.91 -10.37
CA PHE A 124 -19.40 -16.40 -10.72
C PHE A 124 -18.57 -16.64 -9.45
N VAL A 125 -18.55 -15.69 -8.52
CA VAL A 125 -17.80 -15.84 -7.26
C VAL A 125 -18.32 -17.00 -6.43
N ILE A 126 -19.64 -17.22 -6.36
CA ILE A 126 -20.23 -18.36 -5.65
C ILE A 126 -19.78 -19.69 -6.29
N ARG A 127 -19.82 -19.81 -7.62
CA ARG A 127 -19.31 -20.98 -8.33
C ARG A 127 -17.82 -21.20 -8.03
N LEU A 128 -17.03 -20.13 -8.13
CA LEU A 128 -15.58 -20.16 -7.89
C LEU A 128 -15.26 -20.62 -6.46
N LEU A 129 -15.93 -20.07 -5.45
CA LEU A 129 -15.70 -20.43 -4.05
C LEU A 129 -16.11 -21.86 -3.73
N ARG A 130 -17.19 -22.38 -4.35
CA ARG A 130 -17.58 -23.79 -4.23
C ARG A 130 -16.52 -24.71 -4.83
N ALA A 131 -16.00 -24.38 -6.02
CA ALA A 131 -14.97 -25.16 -6.69
C ALA A 131 -13.60 -25.07 -5.99
N ALA A 132 -13.34 -24.00 -5.24
CA ALA A 132 -12.08 -23.76 -4.53
C ALA A 132 -11.99 -24.51 -3.18
N GLN A 133 -13.04 -25.18 -2.73
CA GLN A 133 -13.05 -25.95 -1.48
C GLN A 133 -12.03 -27.11 -1.56
N GLY A 134 -10.95 -27.06 -0.76
CA GLY A 134 -9.95 -28.14 -0.70
C GLY A 134 -8.53 -27.69 -0.33
N LYS A 135 -7.56 -28.61 -0.53
CA LYS A 135 -6.13 -28.43 -0.18
C LYS A 135 -5.37 -27.40 -1.02
N LEU A 136 -5.93 -26.89 -2.12
CA LEU A 136 -5.24 -25.98 -3.06
C LEU A 136 -4.98 -24.57 -2.50
N LEU A 137 -5.71 -24.16 -1.45
CA LEU A 137 -5.57 -22.84 -0.84
C LEU A 137 -4.61 -22.80 0.35
N SER A 138 -4.01 -23.93 0.72
CA SER A 138 -3.04 -24.03 1.82
C SER A 138 -1.77 -23.21 1.60
N LEU A 139 -1.51 -22.80 0.34
CA LEU A 139 -0.32 -22.06 -0.06
C LEU A 139 -0.33 -20.59 0.39
N PHE A 140 -1.48 -20.07 0.84
CA PHE A 140 -1.64 -18.68 1.27
C PHE A 140 -2.46 -18.59 2.57
N PRO A 141 -2.27 -17.52 3.36
CA PRO A 141 -3.06 -17.28 4.58
C PRO A 141 -4.53 -16.89 4.28
N THR A 142 -5.02 -17.14 3.06
CA THR A 142 -6.41 -16.93 2.67
C THR A 142 -7.29 -17.96 3.35
N TYR A 143 -7.82 -17.60 4.51
CA TYR A 143 -8.80 -18.41 5.22
C TYR A 143 -10.15 -18.30 4.49
N MET A 144 -10.70 -19.41 4.02
CA MET A 144 -11.95 -19.40 3.23
C MET A 144 -13.11 -18.68 3.93
N LYS A 145 -13.21 -18.76 5.26
CA LYS A 145 -14.24 -18.00 5.98
C LYS A 145 -14.03 -16.49 5.87
N GLN A 146 -12.78 -16.02 5.88
CA GLN A 146 -12.48 -14.60 5.69
C GLN A 146 -12.90 -14.13 4.29
N VAL A 147 -12.69 -14.97 3.26
CA VAL A 147 -13.15 -14.68 1.90
C VAL A 147 -14.67 -14.61 1.86
N GLU A 148 -15.37 -15.58 2.46
CA GLU A 148 -16.84 -15.61 2.51
C GLU A 148 -17.45 -14.42 3.28
N ASP A 149 -16.86 -14.06 4.42
CA ASP A 149 -17.29 -12.91 5.23
C ASP A 149 -17.09 -11.60 4.44
N LEU A 150 -15.96 -11.47 3.75
CA LEU A 150 -15.68 -10.30 2.93
C LEU A 150 -16.58 -10.24 1.69
N CYS A 151 -16.85 -11.37 1.04
CA CYS A 151 -17.83 -11.45 -0.06
C CYS A 151 -19.21 -10.97 0.40
N ARG A 152 -19.67 -11.41 1.59
CA ARG A 152 -20.94 -10.94 2.15
C ARG A 152 -20.94 -9.43 2.37
N ARG A 153 -19.87 -8.88 2.93
CA ARG A 153 -19.71 -7.43 3.16
C ARG A 153 -19.71 -6.62 1.87
N VAL A 154 -19.04 -7.10 0.82
CA VAL A 154 -18.84 -6.36 -0.44
C VAL A 154 -20.02 -6.50 -1.40
N TYR A 155 -20.53 -7.72 -1.62
CA TYR A 155 -21.62 -7.96 -2.56
C TYR A 155 -23.01 -7.66 -1.96
N PHE A 156 -23.16 -7.76 -0.64
CA PHE A 156 -24.41 -7.49 0.07
C PHE A 156 -24.20 -6.47 1.20
N PRO A 157 -23.80 -5.22 0.87
CA PRO A 157 -23.40 -4.24 1.87
C PRO A 157 -24.59 -3.75 2.70
N VAL A 158 -24.51 -3.99 4.01
CA VAL A 158 -25.39 -3.34 5.01
C VAL A 158 -24.79 -1.99 5.47
N GLN A 159 -23.48 -1.82 5.31
CA GLN A 159 -22.69 -0.64 5.69
C GLN A 159 -21.83 -0.19 4.50
N ALA A 160 -21.34 1.05 4.53
CA ALA A 160 -20.42 1.54 3.51
C ALA A 160 -19.14 0.69 3.49
N VAL A 161 -18.80 0.16 2.32
CA VAL A 161 -17.61 -0.69 2.11
C VAL A 161 -16.38 0.19 1.91
N THR A 162 -15.28 -0.14 2.56
CA THR A 162 -14.02 0.62 2.44
C THR A 162 -13.24 0.25 1.17
N ILE A 163 -12.32 1.13 0.76
CA ILE A 163 -11.39 0.82 -0.33
C ILE A 163 -10.51 -0.35 0.06
N GLY A 164 -10.08 -0.43 1.32
CA GLY A 164 -9.33 -1.58 1.86
C GLY A 164 -10.06 -2.91 1.71
N GLU A 165 -11.35 -2.97 2.05
CA GLU A 165 -12.19 -4.18 1.92
C GLU A 165 -12.32 -4.63 0.44
N LEU A 166 -12.59 -3.68 -0.47
CA LEU A 166 -12.69 -3.96 -1.92
C LEU A 166 -11.36 -4.44 -2.51
N THR A 167 -10.26 -3.81 -2.11
CA THR A 167 -8.91 -4.13 -2.56
C THR A 167 -8.50 -5.51 -2.06
N LEU A 168 -8.82 -5.83 -0.80
CA LEU A 168 -8.55 -7.14 -0.21
C LEU A 168 -9.36 -8.25 -0.89
N LEU A 169 -10.64 -8.02 -1.15
CA LEU A 169 -11.46 -9.02 -1.85
C LEU A 169 -10.90 -9.30 -3.24
N SER A 170 -10.59 -8.24 -3.99
CA SER A 170 -9.98 -8.36 -5.32
C SER A 170 -8.64 -9.09 -5.27
N ALA A 171 -7.83 -8.86 -4.23
CA ALA A 171 -6.58 -9.57 -4.05
C ALA A 171 -6.77 -11.07 -3.76
N MET A 172 -7.70 -11.43 -2.88
CA MET A 172 -7.99 -12.83 -2.55
C MET A 172 -8.60 -13.57 -3.74
N LEU A 173 -9.53 -12.94 -4.48
CA LEU A 173 -10.08 -13.53 -5.70
C LEU A 173 -9.01 -13.73 -6.78
N ALA A 174 -8.07 -12.79 -6.94
CA ALA A 174 -6.96 -12.95 -7.88
C ALA A 174 -6.05 -14.15 -7.53
N VAL A 175 -5.82 -14.42 -6.24
CA VAL A 175 -5.10 -15.62 -5.78
C VAL A 175 -5.83 -16.90 -6.21
N ILE A 176 -7.14 -16.98 -5.92
CA ILE A 176 -7.95 -18.15 -6.28
C ILE A 176 -7.97 -18.34 -7.80
N LEU A 177 -8.20 -17.26 -8.56
CA LEU A 177 -8.24 -17.32 -10.02
C LEU A 177 -6.90 -17.74 -10.63
N CYS A 178 -5.78 -17.30 -10.06
CA CYS A 178 -4.45 -17.73 -10.50
C CYS A 178 -4.24 -19.23 -10.28
N VAL A 179 -4.72 -19.79 -9.17
CA VAL A 179 -4.71 -21.26 -8.95
C VAL A 179 -5.54 -21.99 -10.02
N PHE A 180 -6.70 -21.44 -10.40
CA PHE A 180 -7.55 -22.03 -11.43
C PHE A 180 -6.99 -21.87 -12.85
N GLN A 181 -6.11 -20.89 -13.10
CA GLN A 181 -5.33 -20.82 -14.34
C GLN A 181 -4.27 -21.93 -14.39
N SER A 182 -3.63 -22.25 -13.26
CA SER A 182 -2.66 -23.35 -13.17
C SER A 182 -3.33 -24.72 -13.19
N PHE A 183 -4.53 -24.85 -12.60
CA PHE A 183 -5.32 -26.07 -12.53
C PHE A 183 -6.74 -25.83 -13.06
N PRO A 184 -6.91 -25.84 -14.40
CA PRO A 184 -8.21 -25.62 -15.02
C PRO A 184 -9.25 -26.63 -14.53
N ARG A 185 -10.46 -26.14 -14.27
CA ARG A 185 -11.63 -26.97 -13.95
C ARG A 185 -12.59 -26.94 -15.14
N PRO A 186 -13.28 -28.05 -15.45
CA PRO A 186 -14.23 -28.10 -16.57
C PRO A 186 -15.43 -27.14 -16.39
N GLU A 187 -15.69 -26.68 -15.16
CA GLU A 187 -16.78 -25.78 -14.79
C GLU A 187 -16.56 -24.32 -15.26
N PHE A 188 -15.34 -23.96 -15.65
CA PHE A 188 -14.97 -22.60 -16.04
C PHE A 188 -14.27 -22.57 -17.39
N SER A 189 -14.59 -21.57 -18.20
CA SER A 189 -13.81 -21.32 -19.43
C SER A 189 -12.55 -20.52 -19.11
N ASP A 190 -11.46 -20.80 -19.85
CA ASP A 190 -10.19 -20.10 -19.67
C ASP A 190 -10.30 -18.58 -19.94
N GLN A 191 -11.17 -18.20 -20.88
CA GLN A 191 -11.49 -16.80 -21.16
C GLN A 191 -12.21 -16.12 -19.98
N GLU A 192 -13.16 -16.81 -19.33
CA GLU A 192 -13.90 -16.29 -18.17
C GLU A 192 -12.95 -16.08 -16.98
N ILE A 193 -12.08 -17.06 -16.68
CA ILE A 193 -11.08 -16.95 -15.62
C ILE A 193 -10.11 -15.81 -15.89
N THR A 194 -9.58 -15.72 -17.12
CA THR A 194 -8.61 -14.67 -17.51
C THR A 194 -9.22 -13.28 -17.44
N LYS A 195 -10.47 -13.12 -17.89
CA LYS A 195 -11.22 -11.86 -17.79
C LYS A 195 -11.35 -11.39 -16.34
N TYR A 196 -11.84 -12.25 -15.45
CA TYR A 196 -12.05 -11.86 -14.05
C TYR A 196 -10.75 -11.75 -13.26
N TYR A 197 -9.71 -12.50 -13.64
CA TYR A 197 -8.37 -12.31 -13.08
C TYR A 197 -7.82 -10.92 -13.41
N ALA A 198 -7.97 -10.47 -14.67
CA ALA A 198 -7.55 -9.14 -15.09
C ALA A 198 -8.30 -8.04 -14.32
N ALA A 199 -9.62 -8.17 -14.17
CA ALA A 199 -10.43 -7.22 -13.40
C ALA A 199 -10.01 -7.16 -11.92
N CYS A 200 -9.82 -8.31 -11.27
CA CYS A 200 -9.35 -8.39 -9.89
C CYS A 200 -7.93 -7.82 -9.73
N LYS A 201 -7.05 -8.06 -10.70
CA LYS A 201 -5.69 -7.52 -10.74
C LYS A 201 -5.70 -6.00 -10.84
N GLU A 202 -6.53 -5.44 -11.72
CA GLU A 202 -6.65 -3.99 -11.87
C GLU A 202 -7.17 -3.34 -10.59
N ASN A 203 -8.29 -3.84 -10.04
CA ASN A 203 -8.84 -3.34 -8.77
C ASN A 203 -7.82 -3.38 -7.64
N ARG A 204 -7.07 -4.47 -7.52
CA ARG A 204 -6.01 -4.59 -6.51
C ARG A 204 -4.91 -3.56 -6.71
N LEU A 205 -4.41 -3.36 -7.94
CA LEU A 205 -3.35 -2.40 -8.23
C LEU A 205 -3.82 -0.97 -7.93
N THR A 206 -5.00 -0.61 -8.42
CA THR A 206 -5.63 0.70 -8.17
C THR A 206 -5.86 0.94 -6.67
N GLY A 207 -6.23 -0.09 -5.92
CA GLY A 207 -6.39 -0.04 -4.47
C GLY A 207 -5.08 0.14 -3.71
N ILE A 208 -4.01 -0.56 -4.10
CA ILE A 208 -2.68 -0.43 -3.49
C ILE A 208 -2.06 0.94 -3.76
N GLU A 209 -2.41 1.60 -4.85
CA GLU A 209 -1.96 2.97 -5.14
C GLU A 209 -2.66 4.01 -4.24
N THR A 210 -3.69 3.64 -3.47
CA THR A 210 -4.38 4.57 -2.59
C THR A 210 -3.61 4.88 -1.32
N TYR A 211 -3.77 6.11 -0.83
CA TYR A 211 -3.16 6.54 0.43
C TYR A 211 -3.64 5.70 1.62
N GLU A 212 -4.93 5.32 1.63
CA GLU A 212 -5.56 4.54 2.69
C GLU A 212 -4.80 3.23 2.97
N VAL A 213 -4.56 2.44 1.91
CA VAL A 213 -3.88 1.14 1.99
C VAL A 213 -2.42 1.28 2.44
N ASN A 214 -1.73 2.35 2.05
CA ASN A 214 -0.30 2.52 2.37
C ASN A 214 -0.04 3.14 3.75
N MET A 215 -1.00 3.83 4.34
CA MET A 215 -0.76 4.67 5.52
C MET A 215 -1.45 4.17 6.78
N ILE A 216 -2.51 3.35 6.64
CA ILE A 216 -3.23 2.79 7.77
C ILE A 216 -2.79 1.32 7.93
N PRO A 217 -2.07 0.95 9.00
CA PRO A 217 -1.61 -0.41 9.22
C PRO A 217 -2.73 -1.29 9.80
N SER A 218 -3.85 -1.43 9.08
CA SER A 218 -4.89 -2.39 9.42
C SER A 218 -4.48 -3.79 8.96
N PHE A 219 -5.14 -4.81 9.52
CA PHE A 219 -4.91 -6.19 9.11
C PHE A 219 -5.16 -6.39 7.61
N GLU A 220 -6.24 -5.81 7.09
CA GLU A 220 -6.62 -5.89 5.68
C GLU A 220 -5.56 -5.28 4.77
N HIS A 221 -5.05 -4.11 5.12
CA HIS A 221 -4.03 -3.42 4.31
C HIS A 221 -2.70 -4.16 4.34
N CYS A 222 -2.26 -4.64 5.50
CA CYS A 222 -1.06 -5.47 5.60
C CYS A 222 -1.20 -6.76 4.78
N LEU A 223 -2.38 -7.40 4.81
CA LEU A 223 -2.65 -8.61 4.06
C LEU A 223 -2.69 -8.35 2.54
N VAL A 224 -3.27 -7.24 2.09
CA VAL A 224 -3.24 -6.81 0.68
C VAL A 224 -1.80 -6.67 0.18
N LEU A 225 -0.94 -5.99 0.94
CA LEU A 225 0.46 -5.78 0.57
C LEU A 225 1.25 -7.09 0.57
N TYR A 226 1.00 -7.97 1.54
CA TYR A 226 1.58 -9.31 1.57
C TYR A 226 1.19 -10.13 0.34
N ILE A 227 -0.10 -10.17 -0.01
CA ILE A 227 -0.58 -10.87 -1.21
C ILE A 227 0.05 -10.26 -2.46
N ALA A 228 0.12 -8.93 -2.56
CA ALA A 228 0.73 -8.23 -3.70
C ALA A 228 2.21 -8.58 -3.91
N ALA A 229 2.96 -8.70 -2.81
CA ALA A 229 4.36 -9.10 -2.86
C ALA A 229 4.55 -10.58 -3.25
N SER A 230 3.56 -11.42 -2.93
CA SER A 230 3.66 -12.87 -3.07
C SER A 230 3.05 -13.43 -4.36
N LEU A 231 2.02 -12.76 -4.92
CA LEU A 231 1.27 -13.20 -6.09
C LEU A 231 2.13 -13.45 -7.34
N PRO A 232 3.18 -12.66 -7.65
CA PRO A 232 4.04 -12.95 -8.82
C PRO A 232 4.76 -14.30 -8.74
N PHE A 233 5.00 -14.81 -7.53
CA PHE A 233 5.67 -16.09 -7.29
C PHE A 233 4.67 -17.24 -7.14
N LEU A 234 3.37 -16.96 -7.27
CA LEU A 234 2.31 -17.92 -7.01
C LEU A 234 2.31 -19.08 -8.03
N PRO A 235 2.46 -18.87 -9.35
CA PRO A 235 2.51 -19.98 -10.31
C PRO A 235 3.59 -21.02 -9.97
N ASP A 236 4.81 -20.55 -9.68
CA ASP A 236 5.93 -21.43 -9.32
C ASP A 236 5.70 -22.18 -8.00
N ARG A 237 5.08 -21.53 -7.01
CA ARG A 237 4.76 -22.15 -5.71
C ARG A 237 3.61 -23.15 -5.81
N VAL A 238 2.58 -22.81 -6.58
CA VAL A 238 1.43 -23.68 -6.85
C VAL A 238 1.87 -24.95 -7.56
N GLN A 239 2.76 -24.83 -8.54
CA GLN A 239 3.30 -25.99 -9.25
C GLN A 239 4.17 -26.86 -8.33
N ARG A 240 4.97 -26.26 -7.45
CA ARG A 240 5.80 -26.98 -6.46
C ARG A 240 4.95 -27.71 -5.41
N GLY A 241 3.95 -27.03 -4.85
CA GLY A 241 3.05 -27.61 -3.84
C GLY A 241 2.13 -28.70 -4.39
N TYR A 242 1.76 -28.63 -5.68
CA TYR A 242 1.02 -29.71 -6.33
C TYR A 242 1.86 -30.97 -6.54
N ILE A 243 3.12 -30.81 -6.97
CA ILE A 243 4.08 -31.93 -7.09
C ILE A 243 4.26 -32.62 -5.72
N GLU A 244 4.47 -31.85 -4.65
CA GLU A 244 4.59 -32.39 -3.29
C GLU A 244 3.30 -33.11 -2.84
N ALA A 245 2.12 -32.61 -3.20
CA ALA A 245 0.83 -33.21 -2.84
C ALA A 245 0.41 -34.43 -3.69
N THR A 246 1.11 -34.74 -4.78
CA THR A 246 0.83 -35.91 -5.66
C THR A 246 1.86 -37.03 -5.51
N ILE A 247 2.91 -36.81 -4.72
CA ILE A 247 3.93 -37.82 -4.40
C ILE A 247 3.58 -38.64 -3.14
N ASP A 248 2.57 -38.20 -2.37
CA ASP A 248 1.94 -38.95 -1.26
C ASP A 248 0.62 -39.62 -1.69
#